data_AF-A0A447GII8-F1
#
_entry.id   AF-A0A447GII8-F1
#
_cell.length_a   1.000
_cell.length_b   1.000
_cell.length_c   1.000
_cell.angle_alpha   90.00
_cell.angle_beta   90.00
_cell.angle_gamma   90.00
#
_symmetry.space_group_name_H-M   'P 1'
#
loop_
_entity.id
_entity.type
_entity.pdbx_description
1 polymer ?
#
loop_
_entity_poly.entity_id
_entity_poly.type
_entity_poly.pdbx_seq_one_letter_code
_entity_poly.pdbx_strand_id
1 'polypeptide(L)'
;MTRRNQQGQQQLRRAKKQVEQSLGAEQGRYRPPPREDCKPRQWETPIDDAPSIRVQYNIWRHKGCLVDFAINIQVLTAEAWETVESFDCCHGNCHYHPVNGEEPRPLAKLDVVGDVQHSYWQVESVIADRVRIIMGRVEG
;
A
#
# COMPACT_ATOMS: atom_id res chain seq x y z
N MET A 1 48.48 -14.47 13.70
CA MET A 1 47.54 -15.33 12.94
C MET A 1 46.12 -14.74 13.02
N THR A 2 45.81 -13.72 12.21
CA THR A 2 44.61 -12.86 12.43
C THR A 2 43.91 -12.45 11.13
N ARG A 3 44.12 -13.16 10.01
CA ARG A 3 43.56 -12.81 8.69
C ARG A 3 42.36 -13.66 8.25
N ARG A 4 42.16 -14.86 8.81
CA ARG A 4 41.05 -15.75 8.42
C ARG A 4 39.68 -15.32 8.96
N ASN A 5 39.61 -14.80 10.19
CA ASN A 5 38.34 -14.36 10.78
C ASN A 5 37.76 -13.08 10.16
N GLN A 6 38.62 -12.17 9.67
CA GLN A 6 38.13 -10.94 9.00
C GLN A 6 37.56 -11.22 7.60
N GLN A 7 38.16 -12.15 6.85
CA GLN A 7 37.64 -12.56 5.54
C GLN A 7 36.30 -13.30 5.67
N GLY A 8 36.15 -14.18 6.67
CA GLY A 8 34.89 -14.86 6.95
C GLY A 8 33.76 -13.89 7.33
N GLN A 9 34.04 -12.89 8.17
CA GLN A 9 33.07 -11.85 8.52
C GLN A 9 32.69 -10.96 7.33
N GLN A 10 33.65 -10.64 6.45
CA GLN A 10 33.38 -9.84 5.25
C GLN A 10 32.56 -10.63 4.21
N GLN A 11 32.82 -11.93 4.06
CA GLN A 11 32.01 -12.82 3.22
C GLN A 11 30.60 -13.01 3.79
N LEU A 12 30.46 -13.18 5.11
CA LEU A 12 29.16 -13.22 5.79
C LEU A 12 28.38 -11.91 5.60
N ARG A 13 29.02 -10.75 5.71
CA ARG A 13 28.38 -9.45 5.45
C ARG A 13 27.94 -9.30 4.00
N ARG A 14 28.75 -9.75 3.03
CA ARG A 14 28.39 -9.73 1.61
C ARG A 14 27.25 -10.70 1.29
N ALA A 15 27.27 -11.90 1.88
CA ALA A 15 26.21 -12.88 1.73
C ALA A 15 24.90 -12.39 2.37
N LYS A 16 24.95 -11.78 3.56
CA LYS A 16 23.78 -11.13 4.18
C LYS A 16 23.26 -9.99 3.31
N LYS A 17 24.13 -9.12 2.80
CA LYS A 17 23.72 -8.04 1.90
C LYS A 17 23.14 -8.56 0.59
N GLN A 18 23.67 -9.65 0.03
CA GLN A 18 23.10 -10.30 -1.16
C GLN A 18 21.76 -10.95 -0.86
N VAL A 19 21.59 -11.61 0.28
CA VAL A 19 20.31 -12.19 0.71
C VAL A 19 19.29 -11.10 1.01
N GLU A 20 19.66 -10.01 1.69
CA GLU A 20 18.84 -8.81 1.88
C GLU A 20 18.46 -8.15 0.55
N GLN A 21 19.39 -8.11 -0.42
CA GLN A 21 19.09 -7.63 -1.78
C GLN A 21 18.20 -8.60 -2.56
N SER A 22 18.29 -9.91 -2.30
CA SER A 22 17.46 -10.94 -2.92
C SER A 22 16.05 -10.99 -2.32
N LEU A 23 15.93 -10.77 -1.01
CA LEU A 23 14.66 -10.62 -0.28
C LEU A 23 14.02 -9.25 -0.58
N GLY A 24 14.84 -8.21 -0.77
CA GLY A 24 14.41 -6.91 -1.32
C GLY A 24 14.08 -6.94 -2.81
N ALA A 25 14.34 -8.04 -3.52
CA ALA A 25 14.07 -8.17 -4.96
C ALA A 25 12.61 -8.54 -5.30
N GLU A 26 11.72 -8.70 -4.32
CA GLU A 26 10.28 -8.79 -4.55
C GLU A 26 9.66 -7.42 -4.90
N GLN A 27 10.32 -6.32 -4.56
CA GLN A 27 9.84 -4.98 -4.90
C GLN A 27 9.93 -4.72 -6.40
N GLY A 28 8.88 -4.09 -6.93
CA GLY A 28 8.82 -3.67 -8.31
C GLY A 28 9.78 -2.52 -8.63
N ARG A 29 10.15 -2.45 -9.90
CA ARG A 29 11.08 -1.44 -10.43
C ARG A 29 10.44 -0.09 -10.67
N TYR A 30 9.11 -0.01 -10.68
CA TYR A 30 8.41 1.24 -10.91
C TYR A 30 8.78 2.27 -9.84
N ARG A 31 9.02 3.49 -10.29
CA ARG A 31 9.25 4.65 -9.43
C ARG A 31 8.24 5.72 -9.85
N PRO A 32 7.28 6.08 -8.98
CA PRO A 32 6.32 7.12 -9.31
C PRO A 32 7.05 8.46 -9.50
N PRO A 33 6.52 9.35 -10.36
CA PRO A 33 7.02 10.72 -10.44
C PRO A 33 6.81 11.44 -9.10
N PRO A 34 7.56 12.54 -8.84
CA PRO A 34 7.33 13.37 -7.67
C PRO A 34 5.88 13.85 -7.58
N ARG A 35 5.33 13.95 -6.36
CA ARG A 35 3.91 14.29 -6.15
C ARG A 35 3.61 15.73 -6.58
N GLU A 36 4.58 16.63 -6.49
CA GLU A 36 4.51 18.01 -6.99
C GLU A 36 4.27 18.10 -8.50
N ASP A 37 4.70 17.08 -9.26
CA ASP A 37 4.48 16.99 -10.71
C ASP A 37 3.14 16.32 -11.07
N CYS A 38 2.36 15.91 -10.06
CA CYS A 38 1.12 15.20 -10.23
C CYS A 38 -0.10 16.10 -10.03
N LYS A 39 -1.21 15.74 -10.66
CA LYS A 39 -2.53 16.29 -10.40
C LYS A 39 -3.22 15.41 -9.34
N PRO A 40 -3.34 15.85 -8.08
CA PRO A 40 -4.06 15.10 -7.08
C PRO A 40 -5.57 15.20 -7.30
N ARG A 41 -6.30 14.15 -6.93
CA ARG A 41 -7.74 14.18 -6.75
C ARG A 41 -8.11 13.36 -5.53
N GLN A 42 -8.95 13.93 -4.68
CA GLN A 42 -9.47 13.28 -3.48
C GLN A 42 -10.99 13.39 -3.46
N TRP A 43 -11.65 12.30 -3.05
CA TRP A 43 -13.09 12.30 -2.75
C TRP A 43 -13.43 11.19 -1.76
N GLU A 44 -14.64 11.25 -1.23
CA GLU A 44 -15.14 10.32 -0.22
C GLU A 44 -16.48 9.76 -0.68
N THR A 45 -16.70 8.47 -0.41
CA THR A 45 -17.96 7.78 -0.68
C THR A 45 -18.47 7.20 0.64
N PRO A 46 -19.57 7.73 1.21
CA PRO A 46 -20.24 7.10 2.35
C PRO A 46 -20.82 5.75 1.92
N ILE A 47 -20.79 4.76 2.81
CA ILE A 47 -21.22 3.39 2.49
C ILE A 47 -22.58 3.05 3.12
N ASP A 48 -22.90 3.63 4.26
CA ASP A 48 -24.14 3.42 4.99
C ASP A 48 -24.98 4.70 5.10
N ASP A 49 -26.25 4.51 5.46
CA ASP A 49 -27.23 5.60 5.60
C ASP A 49 -27.00 6.45 6.86
N ALA A 50 -26.28 5.92 7.85
CA ALA A 50 -25.90 6.59 9.10
C ALA A 50 -24.52 7.29 9.03
N PRO A 51 -24.03 7.56 7.81
CA PRO A 51 -22.61 7.61 7.39
C PRO A 51 -21.59 7.32 8.51
N SER A 52 -21.62 6.11 9.06
CA SER A 52 -20.65 5.63 10.04
C SER A 52 -19.42 5.00 9.37
N ILE A 53 -19.50 4.67 8.08
CA ILE A 53 -18.40 4.12 7.29
C ILE A 53 -18.28 4.89 5.98
N ARG A 54 -17.04 5.24 5.61
CA ARG A 54 -16.74 5.83 4.30
C ARG A 54 -15.49 5.25 3.68
N VAL A 55 -15.39 5.34 2.37
CA VAL A 55 -14.17 5.07 1.62
C VAL A 55 -13.63 6.39 1.09
N GLN A 56 -12.40 6.73 1.46
CA GLN A 56 -11.69 7.90 0.95
C GLN A 56 -10.73 7.46 -0.15
N TYR A 57 -10.87 8.07 -1.33
CA TYR A 57 -10.01 7.84 -2.48
C TYR A 57 -9.04 9.01 -2.63
N ASN A 58 -7.76 8.71 -2.73
CA ASN A 58 -6.71 9.65 -3.06
C ASN A 58 -5.96 9.13 -4.28
N ILE A 59 -5.97 9.86 -5.38
CA ILE A 59 -5.26 9.47 -6.59
C ILE A 59 -4.35 10.60 -7.09
N TRP A 60 -3.24 10.22 -7.71
CA TRP A 60 -2.32 11.14 -8.36
C TRP A 60 -2.18 10.76 -9.82
N ARG A 61 -2.37 11.74 -10.69
CA ARG A 61 -2.19 11.57 -12.14
C ARG A 61 -1.03 12.40 -12.67
N HIS A 62 -0.19 11.80 -13.49
CA HIS A 62 0.86 12.50 -14.24
C HIS A 62 0.68 12.26 -15.73
N LYS A 63 0.64 13.34 -16.52
CA LYS A 63 0.39 13.29 -17.98
C LYS A 63 -0.84 12.44 -18.37
N GLY A 64 -1.89 12.47 -17.55
CA GLY A 64 -3.16 11.75 -17.77
C GLY A 64 -3.20 10.33 -17.20
N CYS A 65 -2.05 9.71 -16.94
CA CYS A 65 -1.95 8.36 -16.37
C CYS A 65 -2.12 8.39 -14.85
N LEU A 66 -2.78 7.37 -14.29
CA LEU A 66 -2.74 7.11 -12.84
C LEU A 66 -1.34 6.61 -12.48
N VAL A 67 -0.68 7.30 -11.55
CA VAL A 67 0.73 7.02 -11.21
C VAL A 67 0.96 6.64 -9.76
N ASP A 68 0.01 6.97 -8.88
CA ASP A 68 -0.03 6.63 -7.46
C ASP A 68 -1.48 6.71 -6.96
N PHE A 69 -1.82 5.93 -5.94
CA PHE A 69 -3.10 6.01 -5.23
C PHE A 69 -2.97 5.57 -3.77
N ALA A 70 -3.87 6.08 -2.94
CA ALA A 70 -4.12 5.60 -1.59
C ALA A 70 -5.65 5.57 -1.35
N ILE A 71 -6.17 4.42 -0.95
CA ILE A 71 -7.60 4.24 -0.66
C ILE A 71 -7.73 3.81 0.80
N ASN A 72 -8.49 4.59 1.57
CA ASN A 72 -8.69 4.36 3.00
C ASN A 72 -10.15 3.95 3.26
N ILE A 73 -10.35 2.86 3.99
CA ILE A 73 -11.64 2.53 4.58
C ILE A 73 -11.65 3.09 5.99
N GLN A 74 -12.63 3.94 6.29
CA GLN A 74 -12.70 4.70 7.53
C GLN A 74 -14.01 4.46 8.26
N VAL A 75 -13.93 4.38 9.58
CA VAL A 75 -15.09 4.32 10.47
C VAL A 75 -15.16 5.60 11.30
N LEU A 76 -16.36 6.06 11.59
CA LEU A 76 -16.59 7.20 12.47
C LEU A 76 -16.54 6.73 13.92
N THR A 77 -15.57 7.24 14.68
CA THR A 77 -15.48 7.02 16.13
C THR A 77 -16.05 8.22 16.89
N ALA A 78 -16.05 8.15 18.22
CA ALA A 78 -16.50 9.26 19.06
C ALA A 78 -15.65 10.53 18.88
N GLU A 79 -14.40 10.39 18.42
CA GLU A 79 -13.44 11.49 18.32
C GLU A 79 -13.27 11.97 16.88
N ALA A 80 -13.16 11.06 15.91
CA ALA A 80 -12.89 11.40 14.52
C ALA A 80 -13.17 10.23 13.56
N TRP A 81 -12.92 10.46 12.27
CA TRP A 81 -12.77 9.37 11.31
C TRP A 81 -11.43 8.67 11.51
N GLU A 82 -11.48 7.35 11.69
CA GLU A 82 -10.29 6.51 11.83
C GLU A 82 -10.16 5.58 10.63
N THR A 83 -8.96 5.54 10.02
CA THR A 83 -8.64 4.57 8.98
C THR A 83 -8.44 3.20 9.62
N VAL A 84 -9.31 2.25 9.27
CA VAL A 84 -9.27 0.88 9.78
C VAL A 84 -8.61 -0.07 8.80
N GLU A 85 -8.64 0.22 7.51
CA GLU A 85 -7.92 -0.52 6.47
C GLU A 85 -7.48 0.46 5.38
N SER A 86 -6.33 0.23 4.76
CA SER A 86 -5.91 1.03 3.61
C SER A 86 -5.19 0.24 2.55
N PHE A 87 -5.17 0.81 1.35
CA PHE A 87 -4.44 0.32 0.19
C PHE A 87 -3.58 1.45 -0.34
N ASP A 88 -2.31 1.18 -0.64
CA ASP A 88 -1.41 2.19 -1.20
C ASP A 88 -0.48 1.61 -2.27
N CYS A 89 0.09 2.51 -3.09
CA CYS A 89 1.24 2.20 -3.92
C CYS A 89 2.50 2.80 -3.30
N CYS A 90 3.40 1.96 -2.79
CA CYS A 90 4.65 2.42 -2.19
C CYS A 90 5.79 1.46 -2.52
N HIS A 91 7.01 1.98 -2.64
CA HIS A 91 8.23 1.18 -2.84
C HIS A 91 8.18 0.17 -4.01
N GLY A 92 7.44 0.46 -5.07
CA GLY A 92 7.29 -0.45 -6.22
C GLY A 92 6.33 -1.60 -5.97
N ASN A 93 5.46 -1.51 -4.97
CA ASN A 93 4.40 -2.49 -4.69
C ASN A 93 3.07 -1.77 -4.42
N CYS A 94 1.98 -2.48 -4.66
CA CYS A 94 0.70 -2.16 -4.04
C CYS A 94 0.58 -2.96 -2.74
N HIS A 95 0.28 -2.30 -1.63
CA HIS A 95 0.08 -2.95 -0.33
C HIS A 95 -1.37 -2.85 0.12
N TYR A 96 -1.77 -3.85 0.88
CA TYR A 96 -2.92 -3.82 1.76
C TYR A 96 -2.43 -3.69 3.20
N HIS A 97 -2.92 -2.69 3.91
CA HIS A 97 -2.68 -2.47 5.32
C HIS A 97 -3.94 -2.88 6.07
N PRO A 98 -3.96 -4.08 6.70
CA PRO A 98 -4.99 -4.40 7.66
C PRO A 98 -4.87 -3.47 8.89
N VAL A 99 -5.93 -3.41 9.71
CA VAL A 99 -6.04 -2.63 10.97
C VAL A 99 -4.70 -2.31 11.65
N ASN A 100 -4.58 -1.06 12.10
CA ASN A 100 -3.42 -0.50 12.81
C ASN A 100 -2.72 -1.52 13.72
N GLY A 101 -1.46 -1.83 13.39
CA GLY A 101 -0.61 -2.76 14.15
C GLY A 101 -0.34 -4.09 13.44
N GLU A 102 -1.06 -4.41 12.35
CA GLU A 102 -0.70 -5.54 11.49
C GLU A 102 0.34 -5.16 10.42
N GLU A 103 1.15 -6.13 10.02
CA GLU A 103 2.14 -5.97 8.95
C GLU A 103 1.44 -5.76 7.58
N PRO A 104 1.90 -4.78 6.77
CA PRO A 104 1.40 -4.58 5.41
C PRO A 104 1.60 -5.83 4.56
N ARG A 105 0.57 -6.20 3.80
CA ARG A 105 0.57 -7.36 2.90
C ARG A 105 0.76 -6.89 1.47
N PRO A 106 1.80 -7.35 0.73
CA PRO A 106 1.93 -7.02 -0.67
C PRO A 106 0.77 -7.65 -1.46
N LEU A 107 0.09 -6.86 -2.28
CA LEU A 107 -0.96 -7.31 -3.19
C LEU A 107 -0.45 -7.53 -4.60
N ALA A 108 0.39 -6.60 -5.08
CA ALA A 108 0.91 -6.64 -6.44
C ALA A 108 2.27 -5.96 -6.50
N LYS A 109 3.14 -6.49 -7.36
CA LYS A 109 4.41 -5.88 -7.73
C LYS A 109 4.17 -4.86 -8.84
N LEU A 110 4.84 -3.70 -8.75
CA LEU A 110 4.73 -2.60 -9.72
C LEU A 110 6.06 -2.42 -10.46
N ASP A 111 6.17 -2.95 -11.67
CA ASP A 111 7.35 -2.80 -12.51
C ASP A 111 7.19 -1.65 -13.53
N VAL A 112 5.95 -1.33 -13.92
CA VAL A 112 5.61 -0.22 -14.83
C VAL A 112 4.37 0.54 -14.34
N VAL A 113 4.13 1.74 -14.90
CA VAL A 113 2.95 2.57 -14.58
C VAL A 113 1.62 1.86 -14.85
N GLY A 114 1.57 0.96 -15.83
CA GLY A 114 0.39 0.16 -16.14
C GLY A 114 -0.03 -0.74 -14.97
N ASP A 115 0.93 -1.20 -14.17
CA ASP A 115 0.67 -2.04 -13.00
C ASP A 115 -0.09 -1.25 -11.93
N VAL A 116 0.18 0.05 -11.78
CA VAL A 116 -0.57 0.93 -10.87
C VAL A 116 -2.05 0.97 -11.24
N GLN A 117 -2.34 1.13 -12.54
CA GLN A 117 -3.72 1.16 -13.02
C GLN A 117 -4.41 -0.21 -12.84
N HIS A 118 -3.69 -1.30 -13.05
CA HIS A 118 -4.21 -2.65 -12.82
C HIS A 118 -4.50 -2.90 -11.34
N SER A 119 -3.55 -2.57 -10.45
CA SER A 119 -3.71 -2.69 -9.00
C SER A 119 -4.85 -1.83 -8.48
N TYR A 120 -5.04 -0.62 -9.02
CA TYR A 120 -6.18 0.23 -8.67
C TYR A 120 -7.52 -0.47 -8.93
N TRP A 121 -7.68 -1.11 -10.11
CA TRP A 121 -8.91 -1.86 -10.41
C TRP A 121 -9.09 -3.11 -9.55
N GLN A 122 -7.99 -3.80 -9.22
CA GLN A 122 -8.03 -4.93 -8.29
C GLN A 122 -8.47 -4.49 -6.89
N VAL A 123 -7.98 -3.34 -6.41
CA VAL A 123 -8.40 -2.77 -5.13
C VAL A 123 -9.87 -2.38 -5.21
N GLU A 124 -10.31 -1.68 -6.25
CA GLU A 124 -11.72 -1.30 -6.42
C GLU A 124 -12.67 -2.51 -6.38
N SER A 125 -12.28 -3.65 -6.95
CA SER A 125 -13.14 -4.84 -6.96
C SER A 125 -13.29 -5.51 -5.59
N VAL A 126 -12.33 -5.32 -4.67
CA VAL A 126 -12.36 -5.94 -3.33
C VAL A 126 -12.85 -5.00 -2.23
N ILE A 127 -12.87 -3.68 -2.45
CA ILE A 127 -13.34 -2.69 -1.45
C ILE A 127 -14.73 -3.06 -0.92
N ALA A 128 -15.66 -3.42 -1.80
CA ALA A 128 -17.03 -3.74 -1.39
C ALA A 128 -17.09 -4.90 -0.39
N ASP A 129 -16.27 -5.93 -0.60
CA ASP A 129 -16.21 -7.08 0.32
C ASP A 129 -15.50 -6.73 1.62
N ARG A 130 -14.44 -5.91 1.58
CA ARG A 130 -13.79 -5.40 2.79
C ARG A 130 -14.75 -4.60 3.65
N VAL A 131 -15.50 -3.68 3.04
CA VAL A 131 -16.47 -2.87 3.77
C VAL A 131 -17.56 -3.73 4.41
N ARG A 132 -18.09 -4.75 3.71
CA ARG A 132 -19.06 -5.69 4.30
C ARG A 132 -18.51 -6.40 5.54
N ILE A 133 -17.26 -6.84 5.49
CA ILE A 133 -16.58 -7.48 6.63
C ILE A 133 -16.46 -6.51 7.80
N ILE A 134 -16.14 -5.23 7.53
CA ILE A 134 -16.04 -4.20 8.56
C ILE A 134 -17.42 -3.89 9.16
N MET A 135 -18.45 -3.72 8.35
CA MET A 135 -19.83 -3.51 8.82
C MET A 135 -20.28 -4.62 9.77
N GLY A 136 -20.07 -5.88 9.40
CA GLY A 136 -20.42 -7.02 10.26
C GLY A 136 -19.65 -7.10 11.58
N ARG A 137 -18.53 -6.37 11.72
CA ARG A 137 -17.78 -6.24 12.98
C ARG A 137 -18.23 -5.05 13.82
N VAL A 138 -18.83 -4.03 13.21
CA VAL A 138 -19.34 -2.83 13.90
C VAL A 138 -20.73 -3.08 14.47
N GLU A 139 -21.54 -3.91 13.82
CA GLU A 139 -22.91 -4.24 14.25
C GLU A 139 -23.00 -5.36 15.31
N GLY A 140 -21.93 -6.13 15.52
CA GLY A 140 -21.89 -7.28 16.44
C GLY A 140 -21.18 -6.98 17.75
#